data_AF-A0A5C8AFB0-F1
#
_entry.id   AF-A0A5C8AFB0-F1
#
_cell.length_a   1.000
_cell.length_b   1.000
_cell.length_c   1.000
_cell.angle_alpha   90.00
_cell.angle_beta   90.00
_cell.angle_gamma   90.00
#
_symmetry.space_group_name_H-M   'P 1'
#
loop_
_entity.id
_entity.type
_entity.pdbx_description
1 polymer ?
#
loop_
_entity_poly.entity_id
_entity_poly.type
_entity_poly.pdbx_seq_one_letter_code
_entity_poly.pdbx_strand_id
1 'polypeptide(L)'
;MKFLDLAFRLGVVFAIFGFLWGILNFFLRLLRASAPKTIVEEYVLKFFQYFFLVNVTFLFCVQKNDASILMPQELILAGLILILYFTGKLQNSQNRLMLFQLSGTSMPPFKSLFNLRGEIIVITLTMIYFVALLFYPAYASNPISNWFYESILDIETTPVFGFIFKIIGFFVLLGILSKLVNGLAFLITGAPLITVNRQFKRTSKDENKEDRFDDFEELN
;
A
#
# COMPACT_ATOMS: atom_id res chain seq x y z
N MET A 1 -7.57 -19.52 12.96
CA MET A 1 -7.87 -19.94 11.56
C MET A 1 -8.71 -18.92 10.79
N LYS A 2 -9.66 -18.21 11.40
CA LYS A 2 -10.46 -17.17 10.70
C LYS A 2 -9.65 -16.00 10.12
N PHE A 3 -8.65 -15.50 10.86
CA PHE A 3 -7.82 -14.37 10.39
C PHE A 3 -6.97 -14.73 9.16
N LEU A 4 -6.25 -15.85 9.20
CA LEU A 4 -5.37 -16.28 8.10
C LEU A 4 -6.16 -16.55 6.81
N ASP A 5 -7.33 -17.19 6.93
CA ASP A 5 -8.21 -17.42 5.78
C ASP A 5 -8.71 -16.09 5.17
N LEU A 6 -9.20 -15.18 6.02
CA LEU A 6 -9.64 -13.86 5.58
C LEU A 6 -8.50 -13.04 4.97
N ALA A 7 -7.32 -13.03 5.61
CA ALA A 7 -6.14 -12.32 5.13
C ALA A 7 -5.60 -12.90 3.82
N PHE A 8 -5.69 -14.22 3.63
CA PHE A 8 -5.31 -14.86 2.39
C PHE A 8 -6.27 -14.49 1.26
N ARG A 9 -7.58 -14.65 1.49
CA ARG A 9 -8.62 -14.27 0.52
C ARG A 9 -8.53 -12.79 0.15
N LEU A 10 -8.43 -11.90 1.13
CA LEU A 10 -8.22 -10.47 0.88
C LEU A 10 -6.90 -10.20 0.19
N GLY A 11 -5.84 -10.96 0.48
CA GLY A 11 -4.58 -10.90 -0.25
C GLY A 11 -4.74 -11.19 -1.75
N VAL A 12 -5.54 -12.20 -2.11
CA VAL A 12 -5.89 -12.52 -3.50
C VAL A 12 -6.73 -11.39 -4.12
N VAL A 13 -7.76 -10.90 -3.43
CA VAL A 13 -8.59 -9.78 -3.86
C VAL A 13 -7.75 -8.54 -4.14
N PHE A 14 -6.81 -8.20 -3.25
CA PHE A 14 -5.91 -7.06 -3.40
C PHE A 14 -4.96 -7.22 -4.59
N ALA A 15 -4.49 -8.44 -4.85
CA ALA A 15 -3.65 -8.74 -6.00
C ALA A 15 -4.42 -8.56 -7.31
N ILE A 16 -5.63 -9.13 -7.42
CA ILE A 16 -6.48 -9.00 -8.62
C ILE A 16 -6.90 -7.54 -8.82
N PHE A 17 -7.36 -6.86 -7.77
CA PHE A 17 -7.70 -5.45 -7.84
C PHE A 17 -6.51 -4.60 -8.30
N GLY A 18 -5.32 -4.84 -7.73
CA GLY A 18 -4.10 -4.14 -8.11
C GLY A 18 -3.76 -4.35 -9.59
N PHE A 19 -3.98 -5.56 -10.10
CA PHE A 19 -3.81 -5.89 -11.52
C PHE A 19 -4.84 -5.18 -12.41
N LEU A 20 -6.13 -5.25 -12.09
CA LEU A 20 -7.20 -4.56 -12.82
C LEU A 20 -6.96 -3.05 -12.88
N TRP A 21 -6.60 -2.45 -11.75
CA TRP A 21 -6.24 -1.03 -11.69
C TRP A 21 -4.97 -0.71 -12.48
N GLY A 22 -4.03 -1.66 -12.55
CA GLY A 22 -2.85 -1.57 -13.40
C GLY A 22 -3.21 -1.47 -14.88
N ILE A 23 -4.13 -2.31 -15.36
CA ILE A 23 -4.66 -2.26 -16.73
C ILE A 23 -5.38 -0.93 -16.99
N LEU A 24 -6.22 -0.47 -16.06
CA LEU A 24 -6.91 0.81 -16.19
C LEU A 24 -5.91 1.96 -16.33
N ASN A 25 -4.87 1.99 -15.50
CA ASN A 25 -3.81 3.01 -15.63
C ASN A 25 -3.03 2.91 -16.93
N PHE A 26 -2.79 1.70 -17.43
CA PHE A 26 -2.13 1.51 -18.71
C PHE A 26 -2.98 2.09 -19.85
N PHE A 27 -4.28 1.81 -19.85
CA PHE A 27 -5.21 2.36 -20.84
C PHE A 27 -5.29 3.89 -20.77
N LEU A 28 -5.40 4.45 -19.56
CA LEU A 28 -5.37 5.91 -19.36
C LEU A 28 -4.07 6.55 -19.86
N ARG A 29 -2.92 5.86 -19.70
CA ARG A 29 -1.64 6.33 -20.24
C ARG A 29 -1.60 6.27 -21.76
N LEU A 30 -2.19 5.25 -22.37
CA LEU A 30 -2.27 5.10 -23.82
C LEU A 30 -3.07 6.25 -24.44
N LEU A 31 -4.23 6.59 -23.85
CA LEU A 31 -5.07 7.71 -24.30
C LEU A 31 -4.37 9.07 -24.19
N ARG A 32 -3.42 9.22 -23.26
CA ARG A 32 -2.77 10.49 -22.96
C ARG A 32 -1.46 10.75 -23.72
N ALA A 33 -1.10 9.87 -24.65
CA ALA A 33 0.00 10.03 -25.60
C ALA A 33 1.25 10.71 -25.00
N SER A 34 1.88 10.05 -24.02
CA SER A 34 3.15 10.48 -23.38
C SER A 34 3.11 11.79 -22.57
N ALA A 35 1.97 12.45 -22.38
CA ALA A 35 1.92 13.64 -21.52
C ALA A 35 2.36 13.30 -20.08
N PRO A 36 3.24 14.07 -19.42
CA PRO A 36 3.72 13.77 -18.07
C PRO A 36 2.60 13.93 -17.03
N LYS A 37 2.50 13.00 -16.05
CA LYS A 37 1.51 13.09 -14.95
C LYS A 37 1.81 14.30 -14.08
N THR A 38 0.76 15.09 -13.81
CA THR A 38 0.86 16.13 -12.78
C THR A 38 0.73 15.48 -11.41
N ILE A 39 1.30 16.11 -10.39
CA ILE A 39 1.24 15.62 -9.01
C ILE A 39 -0.23 15.45 -8.58
N VAL A 40 -1.06 16.47 -8.85
CA VAL A 40 -2.49 16.46 -8.48
C VAL A 40 -3.22 15.29 -9.12
N GLU A 41 -3.01 15.05 -10.42
CA GLU A 41 -3.67 13.96 -11.13
C GLU A 41 -3.27 12.58 -10.62
N GLU A 42 -1.99 12.38 -10.25
CA GLU A 42 -1.56 11.12 -9.62
C GLU A 42 -2.29 10.87 -8.30
N TYR A 43 -2.44 11.90 -7.46
CA TYR A 43 -3.11 11.77 -6.17
C TYR A 43 -4.62 11.57 -6.31
N VAL A 44 -5.26 12.21 -7.28
CA VAL A 44 -6.68 11.96 -7.61
C VAL A 44 -6.88 10.51 -8.05
N LEU A 45 -6.02 9.99 -8.94
CA LEU A 45 -6.10 8.59 -9.38
C LEU A 45 -5.83 7.62 -8.22
N LYS A 46 -4.85 7.92 -7.36
CA LYS A 46 -4.59 7.10 -6.15
C LYS A 46 -5.77 7.14 -5.17
N PHE A 47 -6.44 8.29 -5.03
CA PHE A 47 -7.63 8.41 -4.21
C PHE A 47 -8.74 7.49 -4.71
N PHE A 48 -9.08 7.56 -6.00
CA PHE A 48 -10.08 6.65 -6.57
C PHE A 48 -9.65 5.18 -6.43
N GLN A 49 -8.36 4.87 -6.63
CA GLN A 49 -7.85 3.52 -6.42
C GLN A 49 -8.15 3.01 -5.01
N TYR A 50 -7.82 3.80 -3.99
CA TYR A 50 -7.99 3.38 -2.59
C TYR A 50 -9.45 3.38 -2.17
N PHE A 51 -10.22 4.35 -2.65
CA PHE A 51 -11.66 4.42 -2.43
C PHE A 51 -12.37 3.17 -2.96
N PHE A 52 -12.11 2.78 -4.21
CA PHE A 52 -12.71 1.57 -4.79
C PHE A 52 -12.20 0.30 -4.12
N LEU A 53 -10.92 0.24 -3.75
CA LEU A 53 -10.39 -0.90 -2.99
C LEU A 53 -11.13 -1.10 -1.67
N VAL A 54 -11.40 -0.02 -0.93
CA VAL A 54 -12.18 -0.07 0.31
C VAL A 54 -13.60 -0.59 0.07
N ASN A 55 -14.29 -0.06 -0.93
CA ASN A 55 -15.64 -0.52 -1.27
C ASN A 55 -15.67 -2.00 -1.61
N VAL A 56 -14.74 -2.45 -2.47
CA VAL A 56 -14.61 -3.87 -2.86
C VAL A 56 -14.31 -4.74 -1.65
N THR A 57 -13.39 -4.32 -0.78
CA THR A 57 -13.06 -5.05 0.46
C THR A 57 -14.29 -5.20 1.35
N PHE A 58 -15.05 -4.12 1.50
CA PHE A 58 -16.28 -4.10 2.28
C PHE A 58 -17.34 -5.04 1.69
N LEU A 59 -17.59 -4.94 0.38
CA LEU A 59 -18.50 -5.84 -0.34
C LEU A 59 -18.09 -7.31 -0.19
N PHE A 60 -16.79 -7.63 -0.33
CA PHE A 60 -16.27 -8.99 -0.15
C PHE A 60 -16.50 -9.57 1.25
N CYS A 61 -16.60 -8.73 2.27
CA CYS A 61 -16.92 -9.13 3.64
C CYS A 61 -18.43 -9.20 3.89
N VAL A 62 -19.23 -8.32 3.28
CA VAL A 62 -20.68 -8.28 3.48
C VAL A 62 -21.41 -9.34 2.64
N GLN A 63 -21.10 -9.47 1.34
CA GLN A 63 -21.76 -10.45 0.45
C GLN A 63 -21.39 -11.90 0.75
N LYS A 64 -20.28 -12.17 1.45
CA LYS A 64 -19.96 -13.54 1.91
C LYS A 64 -20.98 -14.06 2.93
N ASN A 65 -21.73 -13.16 3.57
CA ASN A 65 -22.72 -13.48 4.59
C ASN A 65 -24.15 -13.47 4.02
N ASP A 66 -24.44 -14.31 3.02
CA ASP A 66 -25.81 -14.62 2.51
C ASP A 66 -26.80 -15.04 3.63
N ALA A 67 -26.32 -15.27 4.85
CA ALA A 67 -27.11 -15.47 6.05
C ALA A 67 -27.00 -14.24 6.98
N SER A 68 -27.84 -13.23 6.75
CA SER A 68 -28.53 -12.35 7.73
C SER A 68 -27.84 -11.89 9.04
N ILE A 69 -26.52 -12.00 9.19
CA ILE A 69 -25.77 -11.58 10.36
C ILE A 69 -24.48 -10.92 9.89
N LEU A 70 -24.48 -9.59 9.91
CA LEU A 70 -23.28 -8.77 9.86
C LEU A 70 -22.38 -9.21 11.03
N MET A 71 -21.38 -10.06 10.79
CA MET A 71 -20.39 -10.42 11.80
C MET A 71 -19.42 -9.25 11.96
N PRO A 72 -19.51 -8.42 13.02
CA PRO A 72 -18.71 -7.19 13.12
C PRO A 72 -17.21 -7.48 13.19
N GLN A 73 -16.87 -8.65 13.72
CA GLN A 73 -15.50 -9.16 13.83
C GLN A 73 -14.78 -9.30 12.48
N GLU A 74 -15.47 -9.72 11.41
CA GLU A 74 -14.83 -9.90 10.10
C GLU A 74 -14.53 -8.55 9.44
N LEU A 75 -15.41 -7.56 9.64
CA LEU A 75 -15.22 -6.18 9.21
C LEU A 75 -14.06 -5.51 9.95
N ILE A 76 -13.93 -5.71 11.26
CA ILE A 76 -12.80 -5.18 12.04
C ILE A 76 -11.48 -5.81 11.55
N LEU A 77 -11.46 -7.12 11.34
CA LEU A 77 -10.26 -7.80 10.82
C LEU A 77 -9.92 -7.36 9.40
N ALA A 78 -10.93 -7.17 8.53
CA ALA A 78 -10.73 -6.64 7.19
C ALA A 78 -10.16 -5.22 7.22
N GLY A 79 -10.65 -4.36 8.12
CA GLY A 79 -10.09 -3.03 8.35
C GLY A 79 -8.62 -3.08 8.77
N LEU A 80 -8.27 -3.99 9.70
CA LEU A 80 -6.88 -4.19 10.12
C LEU A 80 -6.00 -4.67 8.95
N ILE A 81 -6.46 -5.66 8.17
CA ILE A 81 -5.75 -6.17 7.00
C ILE A 81 -5.53 -5.06 5.96
N LEU A 82 -6.52 -4.20 5.76
CA LEU A 82 -6.48 -3.08 4.82
C LEU A 82 -5.48 -1.99 5.27
N ILE A 83 -5.40 -1.69 6.57
CA ILE A 83 -4.36 -0.82 7.14
C ILE A 83 -2.97 -1.41 6.90
N LEU A 84 -2.77 -2.71 7.18
CA LEU A 84 -1.49 -3.38 6.98
C LEU A 84 -1.09 -3.40 5.50
N TYR A 85 -2.08 -3.58 4.61
CA TYR A 85 -1.88 -3.50 3.17
C TYR A 85 -1.43 -2.10 2.73
N PHE A 86 -2.15 -1.04 3.11
CA PHE A 86 -1.77 0.33 2.78
C PHE A 86 -0.42 0.74 3.36
N THR A 87 -0.11 0.30 4.58
CA THR A 87 1.21 0.49 5.19
C THR A 87 2.29 -0.15 4.33
N GLY A 88 2.04 -1.33 3.77
CA GLY A 88 2.97 -1.96 2.82
C GLY A 88 3.11 -1.22 1.52
N LYS A 89 2.02 -0.65 1.00
CA LYS A 89 2.09 0.16 -0.21
C LYS A 89 2.92 1.43 0.03
N LEU A 90 2.73 2.09 1.17
CA LEU A 90 3.51 3.27 1.58
C LEU A 90 5.00 2.96 1.72
N GLN A 91 5.35 1.87 2.42
CA GLN A 91 6.74 1.43 2.58
C GLN A 91 7.39 1.07 1.23
N ASN A 92 6.65 0.40 0.33
CA ASN A 92 7.19 0.03 -0.98
C ASN A 92 7.48 1.26 -1.84
N SER A 93 6.60 2.28 -1.79
CA SER A 93 6.82 3.56 -2.45
C SER A 93 8.08 4.27 -1.93
N GLN A 94 8.31 4.27 -0.61
CA GLN A 94 9.52 4.83 0.01
C GLN A 94 10.79 4.04 -0.38
N ASN A 95 10.73 2.70 -0.33
CA ASN A 95 11.87 1.85 -0.66
C ASN A 95 12.30 2.02 -2.11
N ARG A 96 11.36 2.19 -3.05
CA ARG A 96 11.66 2.48 -4.46
C ARG A 96 12.44 3.78 -4.63
N LEU A 97 12.07 4.83 -3.90
CA LEU A 97 12.79 6.10 -3.92
C LEU A 97 14.22 5.95 -3.40
N MET A 98 14.37 5.23 -2.28
CA MET A 98 15.68 4.98 -1.69
C MET A 98 16.58 4.14 -2.61
N LEU A 99 16.04 3.09 -3.23
CA LEU A 99 16.77 2.27 -4.21
C LEU A 99 17.26 3.10 -5.40
N PHE A 100 16.44 4.04 -5.87
CA PHE A 100 16.84 4.97 -6.94
C PHE A 100 17.93 5.96 -6.49
N GLN A 101 17.86 6.45 -5.24
CA GLN A 101 18.92 7.30 -4.67
C GLN A 101 20.24 6.55 -4.49
N LEU A 102 20.19 5.23 -4.34
CA LEU A 102 21.35 4.36 -4.18
C LEU A 102 21.93 3.86 -5.51
N SER A 103 21.12 3.79 -6.58
CA SER A 103 21.62 3.56 -7.93
C SER A 103 22.33 4.84 -8.38
N GLY A 104 23.66 4.83 -8.33
CA GLY A 104 24.51 5.99 -8.54
C GLY A 104 24.25 6.78 -9.84
N THR A 105 24.96 7.90 -9.94
CA THR A 105 24.92 9.07 -10.84
C THR A 105 24.69 8.85 -12.35
N SER A 106 24.53 7.62 -12.83
CA SER A 106 24.41 7.27 -14.25
C SER A 106 22.97 7.01 -14.73
N MET A 107 21.94 7.20 -13.90
CA MET A 107 20.54 7.12 -14.33
C MET A 107 19.91 8.52 -14.43
N PRO A 108 19.10 8.81 -15.49
CA PRO A 108 18.41 10.07 -15.62
C PRO A 108 17.53 10.34 -14.40
N PRO A 109 17.40 11.59 -13.93
CA PRO A 109 16.68 11.91 -12.70
C PRO A 109 15.21 11.49 -12.85
N PHE A 110 14.81 10.44 -12.13
CA PHE A 110 13.42 10.06 -12.05
C PHE A 110 12.71 11.17 -11.26
N LYS A 111 11.90 11.98 -11.93
CA LYS A 111 10.94 12.87 -11.27
C LYS A 111 9.87 11.99 -10.63
N SER A 112 10.15 11.52 -9.42
CA SER A 112 9.14 10.84 -8.62
C SER A 112 8.09 11.85 -8.22
N LEU A 113 6.85 11.62 -8.64
CA LEU A 113 5.68 12.37 -8.22
C LEU A 113 5.23 11.98 -6.80
N PHE A 114 5.97 11.07 -6.15
CA PHE A 114 5.71 10.65 -4.79
C PHE A 114 5.98 11.78 -3.79
N ASN A 115 4.93 12.09 -3.05
CA ASN A 115 4.93 12.93 -1.87
C ASN A 115 4.41 12.10 -0.68
N LEU A 116 5.26 11.92 0.33
CA LEU A 116 4.93 11.19 1.55
C LEU A 116 3.64 11.71 2.21
N ARG A 117 3.53 13.05 2.33
CA ARG A 117 2.37 13.69 2.99
C ARG A 117 1.09 13.41 2.22
N GLY A 118 1.15 13.50 0.89
CA GLY A 118 0.01 13.18 0.03
C GLY A 118 -0.43 11.73 0.18
N GLU A 119 0.51 10.78 0.25
CA GLU A 119 0.17 9.36 0.37
C GLU A 119 -0.48 9.05 1.72
N ILE A 120 0.04 9.65 2.80
CA ILE A 120 -0.57 9.56 4.14
C ILE A 120 -1.97 10.16 4.13
N ILE A 121 -2.17 11.35 3.56
CA ILE A 121 -3.50 12.00 3.49
C ILE A 121 -4.51 11.11 2.78
N VAL A 122 -4.16 10.57 1.61
CA VAL A 122 -5.09 9.72 0.83
C VAL A 122 -5.41 8.41 1.58
N ILE A 123 -4.42 7.79 2.20
CA ILE A 123 -4.64 6.59 3.04
C ILE A 123 -5.56 6.92 4.20
N THR A 124 -5.28 7.98 4.96
CA THR A 124 -6.08 8.38 6.12
C THR A 124 -7.52 8.72 5.73
N LEU A 125 -7.74 9.48 4.66
CA LEU A 125 -9.07 9.82 4.18
C LEU A 125 -9.84 8.55 3.80
N THR A 126 -9.18 7.62 3.12
CA THR A 126 -9.79 6.35 2.72
C THR A 126 -10.12 5.46 3.93
N MET A 127 -9.30 5.48 4.99
CA MET A 127 -9.59 4.77 6.22
C MET A 127 -10.77 5.37 6.98
N ILE A 128 -10.89 6.70 7.02
CA ILE A 128 -12.06 7.38 7.57
C ILE A 128 -13.31 6.95 6.79
N TYR A 129 -13.23 6.88 5.47
CA TYR A 129 -14.31 6.39 4.63
C TYR A 129 -14.68 4.93 4.93
N PHE A 130 -13.71 4.02 5.15
CA PHE A 130 -13.99 2.65 5.59
C PHE A 130 -14.78 2.62 6.90
N VAL A 131 -14.42 3.46 7.88
CA VAL A 131 -15.17 3.58 9.14
C VAL A 131 -16.59 4.11 8.90
N ALA A 132 -16.76 5.08 7.99
CA ALA A 132 -18.09 5.60 7.64
C ALA A 132 -19.00 4.52 7.01
N LEU A 133 -18.44 3.59 6.24
CA LEU A 133 -19.19 2.47 5.66
C LEU A 133 -19.75 1.51 6.71
N LEU A 134 -19.17 1.45 7.91
CA LEU A 134 -19.72 0.67 9.02
C LEU A 134 -21.11 1.18 9.45
N PHE A 135 -21.37 2.49 9.31
CA PHE A 135 -22.64 3.12 9.64
C PHE A 135 -23.57 3.19 8.43
N TYR A 136 -23.01 3.34 7.22
CA TYR A 136 -23.76 3.50 5.99
C TYR A 136 -23.29 2.50 4.90
N PRO A 137 -23.60 1.20 5.05
CA PRO A 137 -23.09 0.14 4.16
C PRO A 137 -23.57 0.29 2.71
N ALA A 138 -24.70 0.96 2.47
CA ALA A 138 -25.26 1.16 1.14
C ALA A 138 -24.29 1.90 0.19
N TYR A 139 -23.43 2.78 0.71
CA TYR A 139 -22.46 3.51 -0.13
C TYR A 139 -21.33 2.63 -0.69
N ALA A 140 -21.14 1.43 -0.14
CA ALA A 140 -20.17 0.48 -0.67
C ALA A 140 -20.60 -0.08 -2.03
N SER A 141 -21.92 -0.21 -2.24
CA SER A 141 -22.49 -0.72 -3.49
C SER A 141 -22.75 0.44 -4.45
N ASN A 142 -21.83 0.60 -5.40
CA ASN A 142 -22.00 1.48 -6.55
C ASN A 142 -21.65 0.69 -7.82
N PRO A 143 -22.10 1.12 -9.01
CA PRO A 143 -21.89 0.36 -10.25
C PRO A 143 -20.43 0.01 -10.53
N ILE A 144 -19.51 0.91 -10.20
CA ILE A 144 -18.07 0.71 -10.43
C ILE A 144 -17.50 -0.31 -9.43
N SER A 145 -17.86 -0.21 -8.16
CA SER A 145 -17.45 -1.15 -7.11
C SER A 145 -18.02 -2.54 -7.33
N ASN A 146 -19.27 -2.65 -7.79
CA ASN A 146 -19.87 -3.93 -8.15
C ASN A 146 -19.17 -4.53 -9.38
N TRP A 147 -18.84 -3.72 -10.39
CA TRP A 147 -18.05 -4.19 -11.54
C TRP A 147 -16.67 -4.72 -11.12
N PHE A 148 -15.96 -4.01 -10.23
CA PHE A 148 -14.70 -4.52 -9.69
C PHE A 148 -14.90 -5.81 -8.90
N TYR A 149 -15.93 -5.88 -8.05
CA TYR A 149 -16.25 -7.05 -7.26
C TYR A 149 -16.50 -8.29 -8.13
N GLU A 150 -17.39 -8.18 -9.12
CA GLU A 150 -17.72 -9.25 -10.07
C GLU A 150 -16.49 -9.65 -10.90
N SER A 151 -15.75 -8.66 -11.43
CA SER A 151 -14.53 -8.92 -12.20
C SER A 151 -13.48 -9.67 -11.38
N ILE A 152 -13.36 -9.36 -10.08
CA ILE A 152 -12.43 -10.06 -9.19
C ILE A 152 -12.88 -11.50 -8.97
N LEU A 153 -14.17 -11.74 -8.74
CA LEU A 153 -14.72 -13.09 -8.57
C LEU A 153 -14.54 -13.94 -9.83
N ASP A 154 -14.79 -13.38 -11.02
CA ASP A 154 -14.61 -14.08 -12.29
C ASP A 154 -13.15 -14.49 -12.50
N ILE A 155 -12.21 -13.58 -12.20
CA ILE A 155 -10.77 -13.87 -12.30
C ILE A 155 -10.34 -14.90 -11.24
N GLU A 156 -10.85 -14.79 -10.01
CA GLU A 156 -10.53 -15.72 -8.91
C GLU A 156 -11.02 -17.15 -9.22
N THR A 157 -12.20 -17.29 -9.82
CA THR A 157 -12.81 -18.59 -10.15
C THR A 157 -12.27 -19.20 -11.44
N THR A 158 -11.64 -18.42 -12.31
CA THR A 158 -11.02 -18.93 -13.54
C THR A 158 -9.83 -19.84 -13.20
N PRO A 159 -9.73 -21.08 -13.74
CA PRO A 159 -8.75 -22.07 -13.26
C PRO A 159 -7.28 -21.62 -13.31
N VAL A 160 -6.82 -21.09 -14.45
CA VAL A 160 -5.42 -20.69 -14.64
C VAL A 160 -5.13 -19.36 -13.96
N PHE A 161 -5.96 -18.34 -14.22
CA PHE A 161 -5.76 -17.02 -13.64
C PHE A 161 -5.92 -17.03 -12.11
N GLY A 162 -6.95 -17.69 -11.60
CA GLY A 162 -7.18 -17.85 -10.16
C GLY A 162 -6.02 -18.55 -9.45
N PHE A 163 -5.40 -19.56 -10.07
CA PHE A 163 -4.19 -20.19 -9.53
C PHE A 163 -3.02 -19.21 -9.41
N ILE A 164 -2.74 -18.42 -10.46
CA ILE A 164 -1.66 -17.41 -10.45
C ILE A 164 -1.93 -16.37 -9.34
N PHE A 165 -3.16 -15.87 -9.25
CA PHE A 165 -3.51 -14.87 -8.24
C PHE A 165 -3.52 -15.43 -6.81
N LYS A 166 -3.78 -16.73 -6.61
CA LYS A 166 -3.59 -17.39 -5.32
C LYS A 166 -2.12 -17.41 -4.89
N ILE A 167 -1.20 -17.66 -5.81
CA ILE A 167 0.25 -17.58 -5.52
C ILE A 167 0.64 -16.14 -5.16
N ILE A 168 0.19 -15.15 -5.94
CA ILE A 168 0.49 -13.74 -5.65
C ILE A 168 -0.13 -13.33 -4.32
N GLY A 169 -1.38 -13.73 -4.05
CA GLY A 169 -2.08 -13.48 -2.81
C GLY A 169 -1.39 -14.10 -1.60
N PHE A 170 -0.72 -15.24 -1.76
CA PHE A 170 0.14 -15.82 -0.72
C PHE A 170 1.32 -14.90 -0.38
N PHE A 171 1.99 -14.30 -1.35
CA PHE A 171 3.05 -13.32 -1.06
C PHE A 171 2.50 -12.04 -0.41
N VAL A 172 1.31 -11.60 -0.81
CA VAL A 172 0.62 -10.48 -0.14
C VAL A 172 0.33 -10.81 1.32
N LEU A 173 -0.18 -12.02 1.61
CA LEU A 173 -0.39 -12.53 2.96
C LEU A 173 0.91 -12.51 3.78
N LEU A 174 2.02 -13.04 3.25
CA LEU A 174 3.32 -13.00 3.92
C LEU A 174 3.71 -11.56 4.28
N GLY A 175 3.53 -10.63 3.33
CA GLY A 175 3.78 -9.22 3.54
C GLY A 175 2.89 -8.59 4.62
N ILE A 176 1.64 -9.03 4.78
CA ILE A 176 0.74 -8.60 5.86
C ILE A 176 1.18 -9.18 7.20
N LEU A 177 1.50 -10.48 7.23
CA LEU A 177 1.96 -11.17 8.45
C LEU A 177 3.25 -10.58 9.00
N SER A 178 4.26 -10.32 8.15
CA SER A 178 5.50 -9.70 8.60
C SER A 178 5.26 -8.33 9.25
N LYS A 179 4.29 -7.55 8.74
CA LYS A 179 3.94 -6.25 9.32
C LYS A 179 3.17 -6.36 10.62
N LEU A 180 2.27 -7.33 10.71
CA LEU A 180 1.57 -7.63 11.96
C LEU A 180 2.56 -8.00 13.06
N VAL A 181 3.50 -8.92 12.76
CA VAL A 181 4.56 -9.33 13.69
C VAL A 181 5.43 -8.14 14.09
N ASN A 182 5.81 -7.28 13.14
CA ASN A 182 6.59 -6.07 13.43
C ASN A 182 5.83 -5.03 14.26
N GLY A 183 4.52 -4.89 14.04
CA GLY A 183 3.67 -4.00 14.83
C GLY A 183 3.57 -4.49 16.28
N LEU A 184 3.32 -5.79 16.47
CA LEU A 184 3.25 -6.40 17.80
C LEU A 184 4.61 -6.35 18.52
N ALA A 185 5.69 -6.67 17.80
CA ALA A 185 7.06 -6.52 18.28
C ALA A 185 7.32 -5.12 18.83
N PHE A 186 7.03 -4.10 18.02
CA PHE A 186 7.25 -2.71 18.40
C PHE A 186 6.46 -2.31 19.65
N LEU A 187 5.22 -2.79 19.79
CA LEU A 187 4.41 -2.51 20.99
C LEU A 187 4.97 -3.17 22.25
N ILE A 188 5.58 -4.35 22.14
CA ILE A 188 6.07 -5.12 23.29
C ILE A 188 7.51 -4.71 23.67
N THR A 189 8.38 -4.53 22.68
CA THR A 189 9.82 -4.36 22.89
C THR A 189 10.31 -2.95 22.55
N GLY A 190 9.46 -2.08 22.00
CA GLY A 190 9.86 -0.78 21.45
C GLY A 190 10.65 -0.87 20.15
N ALA A 191 10.89 -2.07 19.63
CA ALA A 191 11.70 -2.32 18.44
C ALA A 191 11.06 -3.36 17.49
N PRO A 192 11.19 -3.20 16.16
CA PRO A 192 10.69 -4.19 15.22
C PRO A 192 11.51 -5.49 15.26
N LEU A 193 10.86 -6.65 15.29
CA LEU A 193 11.52 -7.98 15.33
C LEU A 193 12.10 -8.39 13.97
N ILE A 194 11.40 -8.09 12.87
CA ILE A 194 11.83 -8.40 11.50
C ILE A 194 12.24 -7.09 10.84
N THR A 195 13.53 -6.77 10.95
CA THR A 195 14.15 -5.78 10.07
C THR A 195 14.41 -6.45 8.72
N VAL A 196 13.49 -6.33 7.76
CA VAL A 196 13.83 -6.60 6.36
C VAL A 196 14.96 -5.65 6.02
N ASN A 197 16.16 -6.22 5.95
CA ASN A 197 17.46 -5.58 5.87
C ASN A 197 17.44 -4.04 5.85
N ARG A 198 17.44 -3.41 7.03
CA ARG A 198 17.84 -2.00 7.18
C ARG A 198 19.36 -1.87 7.08
N GLN A 199 20.02 -2.66 6.22
CA GLN A 199 21.43 -2.50 5.91
C GLN A 199 21.60 -1.32 4.94
N PHE A 200 21.29 -0.13 5.43
CA PHE A 200 21.95 1.09 4.97
C PHE A 200 22.34 1.84 6.23
N LYS A 201 23.41 1.33 6.84
CA LYS A 201 24.23 2.09 7.77
C LYS A 201 24.51 3.42 7.06
N ARG A 202 24.05 4.54 7.64
CA ARG A 202 24.54 5.85 7.26
C ARG A 202 26.06 5.78 7.41
N THR A 203 26.78 5.73 6.30
CA THR A 203 28.16 6.19 6.31
C THR A 203 28.05 7.70 6.49
N SER A 204 27.94 8.16 7.75
CA SER A 204 28.43 9.50 8.07
C SER A 204 29.90 9.44 7.69
N LYS A 205 30.20 10.05 6.56
CA LYS A 205 31.55 10.38 6.15
C LYS A 205 32.02 11.48 7.10
N ASP A 206 32.41 11.09 8.30
CA ASP A 206 33.36 11.84 9.11
C ASP A 206 34.74 11.49 8.55
N GLU A 207 35.12 12.19 7.50
CA GLU A 207 36.50 12.24 7.02
C GLU A 207 36.91 13.71 7.04
N ASN A 208 37.74 14.02 8.03
CA ASN A 208 38.80 15.01 8.00
C ASN A 208 38.43 16.46 7.61
N LYS A 209 38.19 17.26 8.65
CA LYS A 209 38.69 18.64 8.71
C LYS A 209 39.53 18.80 9.98
N GLU A 210 40.62 18.06 10.06
CA GLU A 210 41.84 18.60 10.67
C GLU A 210 42.50 19.50 9.61
N ASP A 211 43.13 20.58 10.07
CA ASP A 211 43.82 21.63 9.29
C ASP A 211 42.94 22.70 8.63
N ARG A 212 42.45 23.62 9.48
CA ARG A 212 42.62 25.06 9.22
C ARG A 212 43.02 25.76 10.51
N PHE A 213 44.33 25.85 10.72
CA PHE A 213 44.94 26.95 11.46
C PHE A 213 44.53 28.25 10.79
N ASP A 214 43.80 29.09 11.50
CA ASP A 214 43.71 30.53 11.29
C ASP A 214 42.95 31.07 12.50
N ASP A 215 43.68 31.48 13.54
CA ASP A 215 43.25 32.48 14.52
C ASP A 215 44.53 33.00 15.21
N PHE A 216 45.20 33.93 14.53
CA PHE A 216 46.13 34.86 15.14
C PHE A 216 45.31 36.01 15.72
N GLU A 217 45.24 36.13 17.04
CA GLU A 217 44.91 37.30 17.88
C GLU A 217 45.05 36.79 19.34
N GLU A 218 45.80 37.37 20.29
CA GLU A 218 46.19 38.76 20.53
C GLU A 218 47.56 38.85 21.24
N LEU A 219 48.23 39.98 21.03
CA LEU A 219 49.35 40.49 21.82
C LEU A 219 48.87 40.96 23.20
N ASN A 220 49.50 40.49 24.29
CA ASN A 220 49.93 41.34 25.42
C ASN A 220 51.02 40.65 26.24
#